data_AF-A0AAD1QZ37-F1
#
_entry.id   AF-A0AAD1QZ37-F1
#
_cell.length_a   1.000
_cell.length_b   1.000
_cell.length_c   1.000
_cell.angle_alpha   90.00
_cell.angle_beta   90.00
_cell.angle_gamma   90.00
#
_symmetry.space_group_name_H-M   'P 1'
#
loop_
_entity.id
_entity.type
_entity.pdbx_description
1 polymer ?
#
loop_
_entity_poly.entity_id
_entity_poly.type
_entity_poly.pdbx_seq_one_letter_code
_entity_poly.pdbx_strand_id
1 'polypeptide(L)'
;PKSKNCYRFLCGKTKNPLSLLQTPVKLGGLGFPNVLMYHKAAVLEAAIKLHAPKNTLQWVDMENEYGTGNSAIHYMWTPKQLRDKSQALLPLTRTTIQVWDQLHRLQATDNKFLKWAPIEALQSISPWLSFKKWSALGITHITNLCSQRDIIPFPDLQTAYNLPPSFIFSYVQLKSIIQERVLLTTQTTDNPNTERLALYDRC
;
A
#
# COMPACT_ATOMS: atom_id res chain seq x y z
N PRO A 1 46.25 42.69 -13.12
CA PRO A 1 45.60 42.73 -11.80
C PRO A 1 44.07 42.90 -11.89
N LYS A 2 43.37 41.84 -11.49
CA LYS A 2 41.94 41.75 -11.10
C LYS A 2 40.91 41.82 -12.23
N SER A 3 40.72 40.68 -12.90
CA SER A 3 39.42 40.32 -13.46
C SER A 3 38.39 40.28 -12.32
N LYS A 4 37.31 41.05 -12.47
CA LYS A 4 36.14 40.91 -11.62
C LYS A 4 35.11 40.11 -12.40
N ASN A 5 35.28 38.78 -12.39
CA ASN A 5 34.19 37.87 -12.69
C ASN A 5 33.14 38.02 -11.57
N CYS A 6 32.18 38.92 -11.78
CA CYS A 6 30.94 38.89 -11.04
C CYS A 6 30.17 37.66 -11.50
N TYR A 7 30.38 36.52 -10.83
CA TYR A 7 29.40 35.44 -10.82
C TYR A 7 28.15 35.96 -10.13
N ARG A 8 27.32 36.67 -10.88
CA ARG A 8 25.99 37.05 -10.47
C ARG A 8 25.18 35.78 -10.53
N PHE A 9 25.26 34.99 -9.46
CA PHE A 9 24.32 33.90 -9.21
C PHE A 9 22.93 34.50 -9.31
N LEU A 10 22.25 34.18 -10.41
CA LEU A 10 20.88 34.55 -10.70
C LEU A 10 19.96 33.82 -9.71
N CYS A 11 19.95 34.23 -8.45
CA CYS A 11 18.80 34.07 -7.56
C CYS A 11 17.78 35.18 -7.87
N GLY A 12 17.56 35.43 -9.16
CA GLY A 12 16.53 36.33 -9.68
C GLY A 12 15.37 35.46 -10.11
N LYS A 13 14.30 35.48 -9.33
CA LYS A 13 12.92 34.96 -9.51
C LYS A 13 12.52 34.41 -10.91
N THR A 14 13.27 33.47 -11.44
CA THR A 14 12.82 32.59 -12.52
C THR A 14 12.44 31.31 -11.82
N LYS A 15 11.18 31.23 -11.40
CA LYS A 15 10.58 29.94 -11.06
C LYS A 15 10.52 29.18 -12.38
N ASN A 16 11.64 28.58 -12.81
CA ASN A 16 11.57 27.55 -13.84
C ASN A 16 10.59 26.52 -13.28
N PRO A 17 9.45 26.32 -13.96
CA PRO A 17 8.44 25.42 -13.41
C PRO A 17 9.10 24.05 -13.27
N LEU A 18 8.88 23.38 -12.15
CA LEU A 18 9.48 22.07 -11.86
C LEU A 18 9.28 21.07 -13.03
N SER A 19 8.19 21.23 -13.78
CA SER A 19 7.90 20.50 -15.00
C SER A 19 8.96 20.67 -16.11
N LEU A 20 9.55 21.86 -16.28
CA LEU A 20 10.60 22.13 -17.26
C LEU A 20 11.95 21.53 -16.86
N LEU A 21 12.20 21.36 -15.57
CA LEU A 21 13.41 20.67 -15.10
C LEU A 21 13.27 19.15 -15.29
N GLN A 22 12.04 18.66 -15.12
CA GLN A 22 11.68 17.24 -15.24
C GLN A 22 11.43 16.79 -16.69
N THR A 23 11.35 17.70 -17.66
CA THR A 23 11.28 17.31 -19.08
C THR A 23 12.58 16.63 -19.51
N PRO A 24 12.52 15.63 -20.40
CA PRO A 24 13.70 14.94 -20.89
C PRO A 24 14.61 15.89 -21.67
N VAL A 25 15.91 15.60 -21.67
CA VAL A 25 16.93 16.41 -22.38
C VAL A 25 16.61 16.55 -23.86
N LYS A 26 15.99 15.52 -24.47
CA LYS A 26 15.52 15.52 -25.86
C LYS A 26 14.49 16.61 -26.17
N LEU A 27 13.73 17.06 -25.17
CA LEU A 27 12.71 18.11 -25.28
C LEU A 27 13.21 19.47 -24.72
N GLY A 28 14.52 19.62 -24.52
CA GLY A 28 15.11 20.86 -23.99
C GLY A 28 14.98 21.03 -22.47
N GLY A 29 14.64 19.97 -21.75
CA GLY A 29 14.68 19.94 -20.29
C GLY A 29 16.04 19.51 -19.72
N LEU A 30 16.14 19.43 -18.40
CA LEU A 30 17.35 18.94 -17.71
C LEU A 30 17.33 17.43 -17.45
N GLY A 31 16.24 16.74 -17.77
CA GLY A 31 16.08 15.30 -17.50
C GLY A 31 16.06 14.98 -16.01
N PHE A 32 15.63 15.91 -15.16
CA PHE A 32 15.61 15.69 -13.71
C PHE A 32 14.54 14.65 -13.33
N PRO A 33 14.83 13.71 -12.42
CA PRO A 33 13.83 12.75 -11.97
C PRO A 33 12.64 13.45 -11.29
N ASN A 34 11.48 12.79 -11.33
CA ASN A 34 10.29 13.33 -10.69
C ASN A 34 10.46 13.31 -9.16
N VAL A 35 10.78 14.47 -8.59
CA VAL A 35 11.03 14.67 -7.15
C VAL A 35 9.86 14.22 -6.29
N LEU A 36 8.62 14.40 -6.75
CA LEU A 36 7.44 13.96 -6.01
C LEU A 36 7.37 12.43 -5.94
N MET A 37 7.69 11.75 -7.04
CA MET A 37 7.72 10.28 -7.05
C MET A 37 8.91 9.75 -6.24
N TYR A 38 10.06 10.42 -6.29
CA TYR A 38 11.22 10.06 -5.48
C TYR A 38 10.93 10.20 -3.97
N HIS A 39 10.29 11.32 -3.58
CA HIS A 39 9.83 11.50 -2.20
C HIS A 39 8.84 10.41 -1.78
N LYS A 40 7.85 10.08 -2.62
CA LYS A 40 6.91 8.99 -2.33
C LYS A 40 7.62 7.64 -2.18
N ALA A 41 8.61 7.34 -3.03
CA ALA A 41 9.42 6.13 -2.92
C ALA A 41 10.21 6.06 -1.61
N ALA A 42 10.81 7.18 -1.18
CA ALA A 42 11.51 7.26 0.10
C ALA A 42 10.56 7.02 1.29
N VAL A 43 9.33 7.56 1.24
CA VAL A 43 8.31 7.30 2.27
C VAL A 43 7.83 5.84 2.25
N LEU A 44 7.74 5.21 1.08
CA LEU A 44 7.41 3.78 0.97
C LEU A 44 8.45 2.87 1.60
N GLU A 45 9.72 3.28 1.65
CA GLU A 45 10.76 2.54 2.37
C GLU A 45 10.42 2.42 3.86
N ALA A 46 9.89 3.49 4.47
CA ALA A 46 9.37 3.45 5.83
C ALA A 46 8.19 2.48 5.95
N ALA A 47 7.32 2.43 4.94
CA ALA A 47 6.20 1.51 4.87
C ALA A 47 6.65 0.03 4.85
N ILE A 48 7.73 -0.28 4.13
CA ILE A 48 8.34 -1.62 4.14
C ILE A 48 8.89 -1.93 5.53
N LYS A 49 9.63 -0.99 6.14
CA LYS A 49 10.19 -1.17 7.48
C LYS A 49 9.12 -1.35 8.56
N LEU A 50 7.94 -0.74 8.41
CA LEU A 50 6.82 -0.97 9.32
C LEU A 50 6.37 -2.44 9.37
N HIS A 51 6.63 -3.25 8.33
CA HIS A 51 6.33 -4.68 8.31
C HIS A 51 7.40 -5.55 8.98
N ALA A 52 8.46 -4.96 9.52
CA ALA A 52 9.49 -5.70 10.22
C ALA A 52 8.89 -6.42 11.45
N PRO A 53 9.37 -7.64 11.78
CA PRO A 53 8.90 -8.34 12.96
C PRO A 53 9.28 -7.57 14.23
N LYS A 54 8.51 -7.80 15.29
CA LYS A 54 8.72 -7.16 16.60
C LYS A 54 10.17 -7.33 17.06
N ASN A 55 10.74 -6.30 17.68
CA ASN A 55 12.12 -6.22 18.17
C ASN A 55 13.21 -6.15 17.08
N THR A 56 12.85 -6.00 15.80
CA THR A 56 13.85 -5.80 14.72
C THR A 56 14.28 -4.34 14.63
N LEU A 57 13.33 -3.41 14.74
CA LEU A 57 13.53 -1.98 14.60
C LEU A 57 12.83 -1.27 15.76
N GLN A 58 13.62 -0.76 16.71
CA GLN A 58 13.10 -0.12 17.92
C GLN A 58 12.10 1.00 17.64
N TRP A 59 12.32 1.79 16.58
CA TRP A 59 11.40 2.86 16.22
C TRP A 59 10.03 2.34 15.73
N VAL A 60 9.99 1.16 15.09
CA VAL A 60 8.74 0.51 14.67
C VAL A 60 8.00 -0.04 15.88
N ASP A 61 8.73 -0.58 16.86
CA ASP A 61 8.15 -1.04 18.10
C ASP A 61 7.52 0.12 18.88
N MET A 62 8.22 1.26 18.99
CA MET A 62 7.67 2.48 19.59
C MET A 62 6.41 2.98 18.85
N GLU A 63 6.40 2.93 17.52
CA GLU A 63 5.24 3.31 16.70
C GLU A 63 4.02 2.41 16.96
N ASN A 64 4.25 1.11 17.13
CA ASN A 64 3.20 0.15 17.45
C ASN A 64 2.71 0.26 18.90
N GLU A 65 3.57 0.64 19.85
CA GLU A 65 3.22 0.81 21.26
C GLU A 65 2.46 2.11 21.56
N TYR A 66 2.76 3.19 20.81
CA TYR A 66 2.10 4.48 20.99
C TYR A 66 0.60 4.45 20.60
N GLY A 67 0.22 3.59 19.66
CA GLY A 67 -1.15 3.47 19.20
C GLY A 67 -2.03 2.70 20.18
N THR A 68 -3.10 3.32 20.68
CA THR A 68 -4.14 2.63 21.46
C THR A 68 -4.99 1.74 20.55
N GLY A 69 -4.53 0.54 20.20
CA GLY A 69 -5.34 -0.42 19.43
C GLY A 69 -4.54 -1.25 18.43
N ASN A 70 -4.97 -1.23 17.17
CA ASN A 70 -4.39 -2.03 16.10
C ASN A 70 -2.98 -1.52 15.72
N SER A 71 -2.09 -2.41 15.27
CA SER A 71 -0.75 -2.04 14.78
C SER A 71 -0.81 -1.04 13.62
N ALA A 72 0.23 -0.20 13.47
CA ALA A 72 0.37 0.73 12.35
C ALA A 72 0.16 0.06 10.98
N ILE A 73 0.63 -1.19 10.85
CA ILE A 73 0.48 -2.02 9.64
C ILE A 73 -0.99 -2.30 9.32
N HIS A 74 -1.82 -2.54 10.33
CA HIS A 74 -3.24 -2.83 10.15
C HIS A 74 -3.98 -1.68 9.47
N TYR A 75 -3.63 -0.43 9.81
CA TYR A 75 -4.21 0.74 9.15
C TYR A 75 -3.81 0.83 7.68
N MET A 76 -2.57 0.47 7.34
CA MET A 76 -2.08 0.50 5.95
C MET A 76 -2.90 -0.42 5.05
N TRP A 77 -3.25 -1.62 5.53
CA TRP A 77 -4.06 -2.59 4.78
C TRP A 77 -5.56 -2.34 4.81
N THR A 78 -6.03 -1.51 5.75
CA THR A 78 -7.44 -1.14 5.85
C THR A 78 -7.77 -0.01 4.89
N PRO A 79 -8.84 -0.10 4.08
CA PRO A 79 -9.30 0.98 3.21
C PRO A 79 -9.59 2.25 4.01
N LYS A 80 -9.26 3.41 3.42
CA LYS A 80 -9.39 4.72 4.06
C LYS A 80 -10.78 5.00 4.66
N GLN A 81 -11.85 4.49 4.04
CA GLN A 81 -13.24 4.71 4.50
C GLN A 81 -13.56 3.95 5.79
N LEU A 82 -12.87 2.84 6.04
CA LEU A 82 -13.10 1.94 7.17
C LEU A 82 -12.17 2.25 8.35
N ARG A 83 -11.22 3.18 8.18
CA ARG A 83 -10.31 3.57 9.27
C ARG A 83 -11.01 4.48 10.26
N ASP A 84 -10.73 4.25 11.53
CA ASP A 84 -11.13 5.15 12.59
C ASP A 84 -10.42 6.51 12.43
N LYS A 85 -11.20 7.59 12.47
CA LYS A 85 -10.70 8.97 12.35
C LYS A 85 -10.15 9.48 13.68
N SER A 86 -10.50 8.83 14.79
CA SER A 86 -10.13 9.25 16.14
C SER A 86 -8.74 8.76 16.58
N GLN A 87 -8.13 7.85 15.82
CA GLN A 87 -6.84 7.26 16.18
C GLN A 87 -5.70 8.30 16.10
N ALA A 88 -5.02 8.51 17.22
CA ALA A 88 -3.79 9.29 17.28
C ALA A 88 -2.62 8.47 16.70
N LEU A 89 -2.31 8.68 15.42
CA LEU A 89 -1.13 8.13 14.77
C LEU A 89 0.04 9.10 14.88
N LEU A 90 1.25 8.59 15.08
CA LEU A 90 2.46 9.40 15.04
C LEU A 90 2.70 9.96 13.62
N PRO A 91 3.43 11.08 13.49
CA PRO A 91 3.60 11.76 12.22
C PRO A 91 4.17 10.89 11.10
N LEU A 92 5.13 10.01 11.41
CA LEU A 92 5.77 9.14 10.43
C LEU A 92 4.79 8.10 9.86
N THR A 93 4.08 7.39 10.73
CA THR A 93 3.04 6.44 10.30
C THR A 93 1.92 7.15 9.53
N ARG A 94 1.51 8.35 9.99
CA ARG A 94 0.48 9.14 9.32
C ARG A 94 0.89 9.56 7.90
N THR A 95 2.10 10.08 7.70
CA THR A 95 2.58 10.47 6.36
C THR A 95 2.73 9.25 5.46
N THR A 96 3.21 8.13 6.00
CA THR A 96 3.36 6.87 5.28
C THR A 96 2.03 6.35 4.77
N ILE A 97 1.00 6.29 5.63
CA ILE A 97 -0.36 5.88 5.26
C ILE A 97 -0.97 6.83 4.23
N GLN A 98 -0.73 8.14 4.34
CA GLN A 98 -1.21 9.11 3.36
C GLN A 98 -0.59 8.90 1.97
N VAL A 99 0.72 8.65 1.91
CA VAL A 99 1.41 8.36 0.65
C VAL A 99 0.93 7.03 0.07
N TRP A 100 0.75 6.01 0.90
CA TRP A 100 0.18 4.72 0.51
C TRP A 100 -1.21 4.88 -0.12
N ASP A 101 -2.12 5.61 0.55
CA ASP A 101 -3.46 5.90 0.01
C ASP A 101 -3.39 6.66 -1.33
N GLN A 102 -2.48 7.62 -1.46
CA GLN A 102 -2.32 8.37 -2.70
C GLN A 102 -1.88 7.48 -3.86
N LEU A 103 -1.02 6.50 -3.60
CA LEU A 103 -0.56 5.56 -4.63
C LEU A 103 -1.67 4.57 -5.02
N HIS A 104 -2.44 4.09 -4.05
CA HIS A 104 -3.60 3.24 -4.32
C HIS A 104 -4.66 3.92 -5.20
N ARG A 105 -4.90 5.23 -4.95
CA ARG A 105 -5.75 6.08 -5.79
C ARG A 105 -5.26 6.15 -7.23
N LEU A 106 -3.96 6.35 -7.42
CA LEU A 106 -3.36 6.42 -8.76
C LEU A 106 -3.49 5.11 -9.53
N GLN A 107 -3.53 3.97 -8.83
CA GLN A 107 -3.74 2.65 -9.43
C GLN A 107 -5.21 2.26 -9.60
N ALA A 108 -6.16 3.15 -9.30
CA ALA A 108 -7.61 2.87 -9.31
C ALA A 108 -8.00 1.65 -8.45
N THR A 109 -7.24 1.40 -7.38
CA THR A 109 -7.48 0.29 -6.43
C THR A 109 -8.20 0.75 -5.17
N ASP A 110 -8.80 1.94 -5.22
CA ASP A 110 -9.51 2.52 -4.09
C ASP A 110 -10.65 1.63 -3.62
N ASN A 111 -10.76 1.51 -2.29
CA ASN A 111 -11.84 0.82 -1.55
C ASN A 111 -11.81 -0.71 -1.60
N LYS A 112 -10.80 -1.31 -2.24
CA LYS A 112 -10.63 -2.76 -2.28
C LYS A 112 -9.38 -3.19 -1.53
N PHE A 113 -9.44 -4.38 -0.95
CA PHE A 113 -8.28 -5.00 -0.32
C PHE A 113 -7.37 -5.62 -1.38
N LEU A 114 -6.07 -5.49 -1.16
CA LEU A 114 -5.07 -6.25 -1.92
C LEU A 114 -5.10 -7.71 -1.49
N LYS A 115 -4.83 -8.62 -2.43
CA LYS A 115 -4.72 -10.07 -2.14
C LYS A 115 -3.69 -10.38 -1.05
N TRP A 116 -2.66 -9.55 -0.92
CA TRP A 116 -1.54 -9.73 0.00
C TRP A 116 -1.85 -9.21 1.42
N ALA A 117 -2.98 -8.52 1.58
CA ALA A 117 -3.38 -8.02 2.88
C ALA A 117 -3.52 -9.17 3.88
N PRO A 118 -3.11 -8.94 5.14
CA PRO A 118 -3.34 -9.90 6.21
C PRO A 118 -4.85 -10.08 6.41
N ILE A 119 -5.28 -11.28 6.77
CA ILE A 119 -6.69 -11.61 6.99
C ILE A 119 -7.30 -10.76 8.11
N GLU A 120 -6.46 -10.33 9.06
CA GLU A 120 -6.85 -9.46 10.17
C GLU A 120 -7.32 -8.08 9.71
N ALA A 121 -6.89 -7.60 8.53
CA ALA A 121 -7.38 -6.33 7.98
C ALA A 121 -8.88 -6.36 7.67
N LEU A 122 -9.45 -7.56 7.43
CA LEU A 122 -10.89 -7.77 7.20
C LEU A 122 -11.73 -7.67 8.48
N GLN A 123 -11.10 -7.62 9.65
CA GLN A 123 -11.78 -7.40 10.94
C GLN A 123 -12.55 -6.08 10.94
N SER A 124 -12.07 -5.07 10.20
CA SER A 124 -12.74 -3.78 10.03
C SER A 124 -14.11 -3.87 9.34
N ILE A 125 -14.30 -4.84 8.44
CA ILE A 125 -15.58 -5.08 7.75
C ILE A 125 -16.47 -6.04 8.54
N SER A 126 -15.86 -7.08 9.10
CA SER A 126 -16.57 -8.20 9.71
C SER A 126 -16.13 -8.41 11.15
N PRO A 127 -16.54 -7.51 12.07
CA PRO A 127 -16.14 -7.59 13.47
C PRO A 127 -16.63 -8.88 14.16
N TRP A 128 -17.67 -9.53 13.63
CA TRP A 128 -18.22 -10.78 14.15
C TRP A 128 -17.38 -12.01 13.81
N LEU A 129 -16.48 -11.95 12.83
CA LEU A 129 -15.63 -13.07 12.46
C LEU A 129 -14.37 -13.08 13.34
N SER A 130 -14.06 -14.23 13.94
CA SER A 130 -12.87 -14.38 14.78
C SER A 130 -11.61 -14.66 13.95
N PHE A 131 -11.04 -13.64 13.30
CA PHE A 131 -9.84 -13.79 12.45
C PHE A 131 -8.62 -14.32 13.21
N LYS A 132 -8.53 -14.10 14.52
CA LYS A 132 -7.49 -14.70 15.39
C LYS A 132 -7.50 -16.23 15.37
N LYS A 133 -8.67 -16.86 15.22
CA LYS A 133 -8.78 -18.32 15.12
C LYS A 133 -8.27 -18.82 13.77
N TRP A 134 -8.50 -18.06 12.72
CA TRP A 134 -7.98 -18.36 11.38
C TRP A 134 -6.46 -18.20 11.29
N SER A 135 -5.91 -17.15 11.89
CA SER A 135 -4.45 -16.94 11.92
C SER A 135 -3.73 -18.00 12.75
N ALA A 136 -4.33 -18.45 13.86
CA ALA A 136 -3.80 -19.56 14.67
C ALA A 136 -3.71 -20.90 13.90
N LEU A 137 -4.54 -21.09 12.86
CA LEU A 137 -4.53 -22.28 11.99
C LEU A 137 -3.55 -22.12 10.80
N GLY A 138 -2.82 -21.00 10.72
CA GLY A 138 -1.83 -20.74 9.66
C GLY A 138 -2.38 -19.96 8.45
N ILE A 139 -3.63 -19.49 8.51
CA ILE A 139 -4.22 -18.65 7.45
C ILE A 139 -4.00 -17.18 7.82
N THR A 140 -2.87 -16.63 7.41
CA THR A 140 -2.44 -15.26 7.78
C THR A 140 -2.79 -14.22 6.72
N HIS A 141 -2.77 -14.58 5.43
CA HIS A 141 -3.02 -13.67 4.31
C HIS A 141 -4.23 -14.09 3.47
N ILE A 142 -4.86 -13.13 2.78
CA ILE A 142 -5.96 -13.40 1.85
C ILE A 142 -5.50 -14.29 0.68
N THR A 143 -4.22 -14.23 0.30
CA THR A 143 -3.61 -15.15 -0.68
C THR A 143 -3.77 -16.62 -0.29
N ASN A 144 -3.77 -16.95 0.99
CA ASN A 144 -3.90 -18.35 1.44
C ASN A 144 -5.30 -18.92 1.16
N LEU A 145 -6.28 -18.04 0.92
CA LEU A 145 -7.68 -18.38 0.64
C LEU A 145 -8.00 -18.32 -0.86
N CYS A 146 -7.08 -17.79 -1.67
CA CYS A 146 -7.27 -17.59 -3.10
C CYS A 146 -6.18 -18.34 -3.88
N SER A 147 -6.57 -19.26 -4.74
CA SER A 147 -5.72 -19.70 -5.84
C SER A 147 -5.65 -18.57 -6.88
N GLN A 148 -4.63 -18.55 -7.74
CA GLN A 148 -4.23 -17.42 -8.61
C GLN A 148 -5.39 -16.57 -9.18
N ARG A 149 -6.50 -17.23 -9.58
CA ARG A 149 -7.70 -16.58 -10.11
C ARG A 149 -8.99 -16.79 -9.31
N ASP A 150 -9.06 -17.83 -8.48
CA ASP A 150 -10.31 -18.27 -7.83
C ASP A 150 -10.16 -18.51 -6.33
N ILE A 151 -11.28 -18.45 -5.61
CA ILE A 151 -11.31 -18.76 -4.17
C ILE A 151 -11.27 -20.28 -4.00
N ILE A 152 -10.35 -20.76 -3.17
CA ILE A 152 -10.16 -22.20 -2.91
C ILE A 152 -11.41 -22.73 -2.20
N PRO A 153 -12.03 -23.84 -2.66
CA PRO A 153 -13.22 -24.38 -2.03
C PRO A 153 -12.90 -24.93 -0.63
N PHE A 154 -13.91 -24.96 0.24
CA PHE A 154 -13.73 -25.36 1.65
C PHE A 154 -13.09 -26.74 1.85
N PRO A 155 -13.45 -27.81 1.09
CA PRO A 155 -12.84 -29.13 1.27
C PRO A 155 -11.31 -29.13 1.07
N ASP A 156 -10.84 -28.35 0.10
CA ASP A 156 -9.40 -28.24 -0.20
C ASP A 156 -8.68 -27.45 0.89
N LEU A 157 -9.30 -26.40 1.42
CA LEU A 157 -8.76 -25.67 2.58
C LEU A 157 -8.75 -26.54 3.85
N GLN A 158 -9.77 -27.38 4.02
CA GLN A 158 -9.89 -28.28 5.16
C GLN A 158 -8.76 -29.32 5.15
N THR A 159 -8.45 -29.89 3.98
CA THR A 159 -7.34 -30.84 3.85
C THR A 159 -5.97 -30.16 4.02
N ALA A 160 -5.81 -28.93 3.53
CA ALA A 160 -4.54 -28.20 3.63
C ALA A 160 -4.22 -27.69 5.05
N TYR A 161 -5.22 -27.17 5.77
CA TYR A 161 -5.03 -26.49 7.07
C TYR A 161 -5.67 -27.24 8.25
N ASN A 162 -6.18 -28.46 8.04
CA ASN A 162 -6.92 -29.25 9.04
C ASN A 162 -8.06 -28.46 9.71
N LEU A 163 -8.85 -27.74 8.91
CA LEU A 163 -9.90 -26.86 9.43
C LEU A 163 -11.05 -27.68 10.07
N PRO A 164 -11.54 -27.28 11.26
CA PRO A 164 -12.73 -27.90 11.82
C PRO A 164 -13.97 -27.64 10.96
N PRO A 165 -14.93 -28.58 10.87
CA PRO A 165 -16.18 -28.38 10.11
C PRO A 165 -17.03 -27.19 10.59
N SER A 166 -16.83 -26.75 11.83
CA SER A 166 -17.50 -25.56 12.39
C SER A 166 -17.16 -24.26 11.65
N PHE A 167 -16.07 -24.24 10.85
CA PHE A 167 -15.65 -23.08 10.07
C PHE A 167 -16.33 -22.96 8.71
N ILE A 168 -17.22 -23.88 8.33
CA ILE A 168 -17.92 -23.82 7.03
C ILE A 168 -18.71 -22.52 6.89
N PHE A 169 -19.46 -22.13 7.93
CA PHE A 169 -20.29 -20.92 7.87
C PHE A 169 -19.45 -19.65 7.79
N SER A 170 -18.39 -19.56 8.61
CA SER A 170 -17.46 -18.43 8.58
C SER A 170 -16.72 -18.34 7.25
N TYR A 171 -16.38 -19.48 6.64
CA TYR A 171 -15.81 -19.53 5.29
C TYR A 171 -16.76 -18.98 4.23
N VAL A 172 -18.04 -19.35 4.25
CA VAL A 172 -19.03 -18.86 3.27
C VAL A 172 -19.18 -17.34 3.36
N GLN A 173 -19.25 -16.79 4.58
CA GLN A 173 -19.28 -15.35 4.79
C GLN A 173 -18.02 -14.66 4.26
N LEU A 174 -16.86 -15.21 4.60
CA LEU A 174 -15.57 -14.70 4.17
C LEU A 174 -15.41 -14.74 2.64
N LYS A 175 -15.86 -15.82 1.99
CA LYS A 175 -15.90 -15.95 0.54
C LYS A 175 -16.72 -14.82 -0.09
N SER A 176 -17.92 -14.55 0.42
CA SER A 176 -18.77 -13.44 -0.06
C SER A 176 -18.06 -12.09 0.04
N ILE A 177 -17.43 -11.82 1.19
CA ILE A 177 -16.67 -10.57 1.43
C ILE A 177 -15.49 -10.45 0.45
N ILE A 178 -14.74 -11.52 0.23
CA ILE A 178 -13.60 -11.53 -0.70
C ILE A 178 -14.07 -11.23 -2.12
N GLN A 179 -15.18 -11.84 -2.56
CA GLN A 179 -15.72 -11.60 -3.90
C GLN A 179 -16.13 -10.14 -4.13
N GLU A 180 -16.69 -9.49 -3.10
CA GLU A 180 -17.15 -8.10 -3.22
C GLU A 180 -15.99 -7.09 -3.08
N ARG A 181 -15.03 -7.35 -2.19
CA ARG A 181 -14.09 -6.34 -1.69
C ARG A 181 -12.61 -6.58 -2.01
N VAL A 182 -12.23 -7.74 -2.53
CA VAL A 182 -10.83 -8.04 -2.89
C VAL A 182 -10.63 -7.90 -4.39
N LEU A 183 -9.51 -7.30 -4.78
CA LEU A 183 -9.08 -7.29 -6.18
C LEU A 183 -8.58 -8.68 -6.58
N LEU A 184 -9.49 -9.55 -7.01
CA LEU A 184 -9.14 -10.73 -7.78
C LEU A 184 -8.69 -10.25 -9.16
N THR A 185 -7.40 -10.33 -9.45
CA THR A 185 -6.80 -9.90 -10.72
C THR A 185 -7.43 -10.67 -11.88
N THR A 186 -8.51 -10.16 -12.47
CA THR A 186 -8.87 -10.47 -13.85
C THR A 186 -7.96 -9.60 -14.71
N GLN A 187 -7.05 -10.23 -15.44
CA GLN A 187 -6.32 -9.50 -16.48
C GLN A 187 -7.33 -8.97 -17.49
N THR A 188 -7.41 -7.64 -17.61
CA THR A 188 -7.44 -7.02 -18.93
C THR A 188 -6.31 -6.01 -18.96
N THR A 189 -5.17 -6.49 -19.46
CA THR A 189 -4.27 -5.66 -20.24
C THR A 189 -5.06 -5.13 -21.43
N ASP A 190 -5.86 -4.09 -21.21
CA ASP A 190 -6.47 -3.21 -22.23
C ASP A 190 -6.90 -1.91 -21.53
N ASN A 191 -5.99 -1.33 -20.73
CA ASN A 191 -6.16 0.05 -20.27
C ASN A 191 -5.30 0.95 -21.16
N PRO A 192 -5.89 1.80 -22.03
CA PRO A 192 -5.12 2.73 -22.87
C PRO A 192 -4.33 3.77 -22.04
N ASN A 193 -4.54 3.84 -20.72
CA ASN A 193 -3.73 4.68 -19.83
C ASN A 193 -2.35 4.11 -19.50
N THR A 194 -2.05 2.84 -19.84
CA THR A 194 -0.69 2.31 -19.72
C THR A 194 0.28 3.02 -20.67
N GLU A 195 -0.19 3.61 -21.78
CA GLU A 195 0.67 4.43 -22.64
C GLU A 195 1.18 5.70 -21.95
N ARG A 196 0.45 6.25 -20.98
CA ARG A 196 0.91 7.44 -20.23
C ARG A 196 2.00 7.15 -19.20
N LEU A 197 2.06 5.93 -18.69
CA LEU A 197 3.15 5.49 -17.80
C LEU A 197 4.31 4.87 -18.61
N ALA A 198 4.03 4.17 -19.72
CA ALA A 198 5.05 3.67 -20.64
C ALA A 198 5.80 4.78 -21.40
N LEU A 199 5.23 5.99 -21.50
CA LEU A 199 5.94 7.19 -21.97
C LEU A 199 7.01 7.69 -20.98
N TYR A 200 6.94 7.30 -19.70
CA TYR A 200 7.97 7.60 -18.70
C TYR A 200 9.04 6.49 -18.60
N ASP A 201 8.72 5.24 -18.97
CA ASP A 201 9.65 4.10 -18.94
C ASP A 201 10.47 3.90 -20.24
N ARG A 202 10.29 4.75 -21.27
CA ARG A 202 11.14 4.79 -22.48
C ARG A 202 12.16 5.94 -22.46
N CYS A 203 12.69 6.30 -21.29
CA CYS A 203 13.84 7.20 -21.17
C CYS A 203 14.94 6.54 -20.34
#